data_AF-A0A971HWG6-F1
#
_entry.id   AF-A0A971HWG6-F1
#
_cell.length_a   1.000
_cell.length_b   1.000
_cell.length_c   1.000
_cell.angle_alpha   90.00
_cell.angle_beta   90.00
_cell.angle_gamma   90.00
#
_symmetry.space_group_name_H-M   'P 1'
#
loop_
_entity.id
_entity.type
_entity.pdbx_description
1 polymer ?
#
loop_
_entity_poly.entity_id
_entity_poly.type
_entity_poly.pdbx_seq_one_letter_code
_entity_poly.pdbx_strand_id
1 'polypeptide(L)'
;IISKSSFVEPHKMEALGWIYRNTPPTSGYADDEKPEYGILAYWDDGNYINYYAKRPSIVNNAMWGYRTMAHVFSALNEHEAYALCEEYKIRYIFIDPSRNFSPETYGYWPYFKNLPKKPEYKLTSEKVDYVKDYENYFFFWLKENLALAPRAQFAAASHFRLVYVGNTEKKHVFPYALFEKVKGAVLNVEADKNTEVSVSLNIYLDGNEFLHKTKLTTDETGRATFVLPYANAHMGGRVKTDSIYKISCTQNGLTVRAKVVVKEPDVINGLEVEPEPA
;
A
#
# COMPACT_ATOMS: atom_id res chain seq x y z
N ILE A 1 4.18 13.98 39.67
CA ILE A 1 3.31 13.08 38.88
C ILE A 1 4.22 12.41 37.86
N ILE A 2 4.74 11.23 38.18
CA ILE A 2 5.54 10.45 37.23
C ILE A 2 4.52 9.89 36.22
N SER A 3 4.54 10.48 35.03
CA SER A 3 3.66 10.11 33.92
C SER A 3 3.78 8.60 33.66
N LYS A 4 2.64 7.90 33.65
CA LYS A 4 2.58 6.50 33.28
C LYS A 4 3.08 6.35 31.83
N SER A 5 4.13 5.54 31.70
CA SER A 5 4.56 4.80 30.50
C SER A 5 5.38 5.54 29.45
N SER A 6 6.71 5.50 29.62
CA SER A 6 7.72 5.55 28.55
C SER A 6 7.77 4.29 27.66
N PHE A 7 6.74 3.44 27.69
CA PHE A 7 6.68 2.24 26.86
C PHE A 7 5.98 2.54 25.53
N VAL A 8 6.58 2.01 24.46
CA VAL A 8 5.96 1.97 23.14
C VAL A 8 4.62 1.24 23.24
N GLU A 9 3.61 1.79 22.58
CA GLU A 9 2.25 1.25 22.57
C GLU A 9 2.24 -0.23 22.09
N PRO A 10 1.50 -1.14 22.76
CA PRO A 10 1.60 -2.58 22.50
C PRO A 10 1.32 -3.03 21.07
N HIS A 11 0.32 -2.47 20.39
CA HIS A 11 0.01 -2.81 19.00
C HIS A 11 1.15 -2.39 18.06
N LYS A 12 1.79 -1.25 18.31
CA LYS A 12 2.98 -0.82 17.57
C LYS A 12 4.13 -1.80 17.75
N MET A 13 4.39 -2.20 18.99
CA MET A 13 5.46 -3.18 19.29
C MET A 13 5.21 -4.53 18.64
N GLU A 14 3.96 -4.99 18.63
CA GLU A 14 3.58 -6.21 17.93
C GLU A 14 3.84 -6.08 16.43
N ALA A 15 3.41 -4.98 15.81
CA ALA A 15 3.59 -4.72 14.38
C ALA A 15 5.07 -4.67 13.99
N LEU A 16 5.89 -3.92 14.74
CA LEU A 16 7.33 -3.83 14.51
C LEU A 16 8.04 -5.17 14.68
N GLY A 17 7.65 -5.95 15.70
CA GLY A 17 8.14 -7.30 15.89
C GLY A 17 7.73 -8.25 14.77
N TRP A 18 6.52 -8.07 14.22
CA TRP A 18 6.08 -8.82 13.05
C TRP A 18 6.91 -8.46 11.81
N ILE A 19 7.15 -7.16 11.55
CA ILE A 19 8.00 -6.70 10.45
C ILE A 19 9.39 -7.30 10.54
N TYR A 20 10.00 -7.27 11.73
CA TYR A 20 11.32 -7.84 11.98
C TYR A 20 11.43 -9.31 11.55
N ARG A 21 10.40 -10.12 11.87
CA ARG A 21 10.38 -11.58 11.64
C ARG A 21 9.92 -11.99 10.25
N ASN A 22 9.11 -11.19 9.56
CA ASN A 22 8.40 -11.63 8.35
C ASN A 22 8.76 -10.85 7.08
N THR A 23 9.52 -9.76 7.19
CA THR A 23 10.06 -9.08 6.00
C THR A 23 11.50 -9.54 5.73
N PRO A 24 11.97 -9.58 4.47
CA PRO A 24 13.36 -9.95 4.18
C PRO A 24 14.35 -9.04 4.94
N PRO A 25 15.44 -9.54 5.54
CA PRO A 25 16.45 -8.66 6.14
C PRO A 25 17.08 -7.77 5.06
N THR A 26 17.56 -6.60 5.48
CA THR A 26 18.32 -5.69 4.63
C THR A 26 19.74 -5.53 5.16
N SER A 27 20.66 -5.22 4.26
CA SER A 27 22.01 -4.75 4.60
C SER A 27 21.97 -3.36 5.28
N GLY A 28 23.09 -2.89 5.84
CA GLY A 28 23.26 -1.52 6.35
C GLY A 28 22.84 -1.29 7.81
N TYR A 29 22.35 -2.32 8.51
CA TYR A 29 22.01 -2.18 9.93
C TYR A 29 23.20 -2.41 10.87
N ALA A 30 24.06 -3.38 10.53
CA ALA A 30 25.23 -3.77 11.31
C ALA A 30 26.55 -3.60 10.52
N ASP A 31 26.46 -3.02 9.32
CA ASP A 31 27.54 -2.79 8.37
C ASP A 31 27.28 -1.47 7.63
N ASP A 32 28.22 -1.08 6.76
CA ASP A 32 28.15 0.15 5.96
C ASP A 32 27.53 -0.06 4.57
N GLU A 33 26.96 -1.24 4.30
CA GLU A 33 26.38 -1.56 3.00
C GLU A 33 25.06 -0.82 2.78
N LYS A 34 24.72 -0.56 1.52
CA LYS A 34 23.47 0.13 1.19
C LYS A 34 22.29 -0.85 1.27
N PRO A 35 21.22 -0.54 2.02
CA PRO A 35 20.05 -1.40 2.05
C PRO A 35 19.36 -1.53 0.70
N GLU A 36 18.77 -2.70 0.47
CA GLU A 36 18.10 -3.09 -0.76
C GLU A 36 16.77 -2.35 -0.94
N TYR A 37 16.09 -2.07 0.17
CA TYR A 37 14.82 -1.35 0.21
C TYR A 37 14.64 -0.58 1.51
N GLY A 38 13.68 0.35 1.55
CA GLY A 38 13.22 1.04 2.76
C GLY A 38 11.74 0.85 3.06
N ILE A 39 11.37 1.16 4.31
CA ILE A 39 9.98 1.23 4.78
C ILE A 39 9.58 2.70 4.90
N LEU A 40 8.59 3.11 4.11
CA LEU A 40 7.97 4.41 4.25
C LEU A 40 6.96 4.38 5.39
N ALA A 41 6.97 5.40 6.24
CA ALA A 41 5.99 5.57 7.28
C ALA A 41 5.72 7.06 7.48
N TYR A 42 4.87 7.40 8.44
CA TYR A 42 4.83 8.76 8.93
C TYR A 42 6.11 9.10 9.71
N TRP A 43 6.53 10.36 9.70
CA TRP A 43 7.88 10.76 10.11
C TRP A 43 8.24 10.36 11.55
N ASP A 44 7.27 10.32 12.45
CA ASP A 44 7.51 10.01 13.86
C ASP A 44 7.58 8.51 14.17
N ASP A 45 7.29 7.65 13.18
CA ASP A 45 7.45 6.19 13.28
C ASP A 45 8.83 5.69 12.84
N GLY A 46 9.62 6.52 12.16
CA GLY A 46 10.86 6.08 11.53
C GLY A 46 11.91 5.53 12.48
N ASN A 47 12.11 6.19 13.64
CA ASN A 47 13.06 5.68 14.63
C ASN A 47 12.62 4.34 15.23
N TYR A 48 11.31 4.12 15.37
CA TYR A 48 10.77 2.85 15.86
C TYR A 48 11.03 1.72 14.87
N ILE A 49 10.83 1.98 13.58
CA ILE A 49 11.14 1.03 12.50
C ILE A 49 12.63 0.67 12.52
N ASN A 50 13.51 1.66 12.56
CA ASN A 50 14.95 1.44 12.59
C ASN A 50 15.36 0.59 13.80
N TYR A 51 14.88 0.94 15.00
CA TYR A 51 15.33 0.31 16.23
C TYR A 51 14.72 -1.09 16.46
N TYR A 52 13.40 -1.22 16.34
CA TYR A 52 12.69 -2.45 16.72
C TYR A 52 12.49 -3.40 15.55
N ALA A 53 12.20 -2.89 14.35
CA ALA A 53 12.02 -3.73 13.18
C ALA A 53 13.34 -4.06 12.48
N LYS A 54 14.44 -3.35 12.80
CA LYS A 54 15.76 -3.47 12.15
C LYS A 54 15.64 -3.45 10.63
N ARG A 55 14.83 -2.52 10.12
CA ARG A 55 14.70 -2.19 8.71
C ARG A 55 14.94 -0.70 8.54
N PRO A 56 15.54 -0.27 7.44
CA PRO A 56 15.76 1.15 7.17
C PRO A 56 14.41 1.84 6.92
N SER A 57 14.20 2.94 7.63
CA SER A 57 13.07 3.83 7.38
C SER A 57 13.43 4.93 6.39
N ILE A 58 12.49 5.28 5.51
CA ILE A 58 12.64 6.35 4.51
C ILE A 58 12.63 7.73 5.16
N VAL A 59 11.92 7.87 6.27
CA VAL A 59 11.76 9.12 7.02
C VAL A 59 11.97 8.86 8.50
N ASN A 60 12.43 9.83 9.28
CA ASN A 60 12.60 9.66 10.72
C ASN A 60 12.20 10.89 11.54
N ASN A 61 12.29 10.76 12.87
CA ASN A 61 11.84 11.78 13.83
C ASN A 61 12.67 13.08 13.76
N ALA A 62 13.86 13.03 13.16
CA ALA A 62 14.64 14.24 12.85
C ALA A 62 14.14 14.95 11.57
N MET A 63 13.04 14.47 10.98
CA MET A 63 12.45 14.92 9.71
C MET A 63 13.34 14.70 8.48
N TRP A 64 14.39 13.88 8.61
CA TRP A 64 15.18 13.44 7.46
C TRP A 64 14.28 12.55 6.62
N GLY A 65 14.16 12.84 5.33
CA GLY A 65 13.23 12.14 4.44
C GLY A 65 11.80 12.67 4.43
N TYR A 66 11.47 13.75 5.17
CA TYR A 66 10.11 14.31 5.19
C TYR A 66 9.66 14.77 3.80
N ARG A 67 10.54 15.39 3.01
CA ARG A 67 10.29 15.70 1.59
C ARG A 67 9.86 14.44 0.83
N THR A 68 10.59 13.35 0.98
CA THR A 68 10.32 12.08 0.29
C THR A 68 8.98 11.50 0.71
N MET A 69 8.69 11.50 2.02
CA MET A 69 7.39 11.12 2.56
C MET A 69 6.28 11.96 1.94
N ALA A 70 6.39 13.30 1.99
CA ALA A 70 5.43 14.21 1.40
C ALA A 70 5.26 13.98 -0.11
N HIS A 71 6.33 13.69 -0.84
CA HIS A 71 6.27 13.41 -2.29
C HIS A 71 5.44 12.16 -2.59
N VAL A 72 5.76 11.05 -1.93
CA VAL A 72 5.06 9.77 -2.16
C VAL A 72 3.62 9.84 -1.65
N PHE A 73 3.43 10.29 -0.41
CA PHE A 73 2.11 10.33 0.21
C PHE A 73 1.14 11.32 -0.42
N SER A 74 1.64 12.34 -1.13
CA SER A 74 0.81 13.29 -1.90
C SER A 74 0.65 12.95 -3.38
N ALA A 75 1.05 11.76 -3.82
CA ALA A 75 0.76 11.27 -5.17
C ALA A 75 -0.76 11.24 -5.41
N LEU A 76 -1.19 11.52 -6.64
CA LEU A 76 -2.60 11.68 -7.00
C LEU A 76 -3.22 10.42 -7.60
N ASN A 77 -2.41 9.45 -8.02
CA ASN A 77 -2.86 8.16 -8.55
C ASN A 77 -1.85 7.04 -8.23
N GLU A 78 -2.27 5.78 -8.40
CA GLU A 78 -1.46 4.61 -8.06
C GLU A 78 -0.18 4.51 -8.91
N HIS A 79 -0.24 4.88 -10.20
CA HIS A 79 0.90 4.84 -11.10
C HIS A 79 2.02 5.79 -10.66
N GLU A 80 1.68 7.03 -10.30
CA GLU A 80 2.62 8.00 -9.73
C GLU A 80 3.20 7.47 -8.41
N ALA A 81 2.35 7.00 -7.48
CA ALA A 81 2.80 6.47 -6.19
C ALA A 81 3.77 5.27 -6.36
N TYR A 82 3.47 4.38 -7.29
CA TYR A 82 4.31 3.23 -7.63
C TYR A 82 5.68 3.65 -8.17
N ALA A 83 5.70 4.58 -9.14
CA ALA A 83 6.93 5.10 -9.73
C ALA A 83 7.82 5.81 -8.69
N LEU A 84 7.22 6.58 -7.77
CA LEU A 84 7.94 7.21 -6.67
C LEU A 84 8.50 6.19 -5.68
N CYS A 85 7.76 5.11 -5.40
CA CYS A 85 8.28 4.03 -4.58
C CYS A 85 9.46 3.32 -5.24
N GLU A 86 9.46 3.15 -6.57
CA GLU A 86 10.63 2.66 -7.31
C GLU A 86 11.82 3.63 -7.21
N GLU A 87 11.62 4.93 -7.46
CA GLU A 87 12.67 5.96 -7.36
C GLU A 87 13.36 5.92 -5.98
N TYR A 88 12.55 5.82 -4.93
CA TYR A 88 13.02 5.89 -3.55
C TYR A 88 13.30 4.52 -2.90
N LYS A 89 13.26 3.44 -3.69
CA LYS A 89 13.46 2.05 -3.23
C LYS A 89 12.57 1.66 -2.05
N ILE A 90 11.31 2.08 -2.08
CA ILE A 90 10.30 1.80 -1.06
C ILE A 90 9.67 0.46 -1.40
N ARG A 91 9.80 -0.52 -0.51
CA ARG A 91 9.14 -1.82 -0.64
C ARG A 91 7.92 -1.94 0.25
N TYR A 92 7.97 -1.37 1.44
CA TYR A 92 6.85 -1.43 2.38
C TYR A 92 6.41 -0.04 2.82
N ILE A 93 5.11 0.09 3.12
CA ILE A 93 4.50 1.29 3.67
C ILE A 93 3.81 0.91 4.97
N PHE A 94 4.24 1.52 6.08
CA PHE A 94 3.73 1.29 7.42
C PHE A 94 2.95 2.52 7.88
N ILE A 95 1.66 2.35 8.19
CA ILE A 95 0.81 3.44 8.66
C ILE A 95 -0.04 3.00 9.85
N ASP A 96 -0.51 3.97 10.61
CA ASP A 96 -1.64 3.84 11.53
C ASP A 96 -2.89 4.42 10.85
N PRO A 97 -3.80 3.57 10.33
CA PRO A 97 -5.04 4.04 9.68
C PRO A 97 -5.95 4.87 10.58
N SER A 98 -5.90 4.63 11.90
CA SER A 98 -6.76 5.27 12.89
C SER A 98 -6.26 6.66 13.30
N ARG A 99 -4.99 6.95 13.06
CA ARG A 99 -4.35 8.20 13.46
C ARG A 99 -4.76 9.36 12.57
N ASN A 100 -5.04 10.50 13.18
CA ASN A 100 -5.31 11.75 12.48
C ASN A 100 -4.39 12.87 12.98
N PHE A 101 -3.80 13.60 12.04
CA PHE A 101 -3.16 14.89 12.26
C PHE A 101 -4.08 16.03 11.83
N SER A 102 -3.68 17.26 12.12
CA SER A 102 -4.44 18.42 11.69
C SER A 102 -4.41 18.57 10.15
N PRO A 103 -5.48 19.11 9.52
CA PRO A 103 -5.53 19.35 8.07
C PRO A 103 -4.31 20.09 7.50
N GLU A 104 -3.78 21.06 8.25
CA GLU A 104 -2.58 21.84 7.90
C GLU A 104 -1.39 20.92 7.61
N THR A 105 -1.25 19.86 8.39
CA THR A 105 -0.13 18.93 8.29
C THR A 105 -0.07 18.26 6.91
N TYR A 106 -1.23 17.91 6.35
CA TYR A 106 -1.34 17.28 5.04
C TYR A 106 -1.37 18.32 3.92
N GLY A 107 -2.08 19.43 4.11
CA GLY A 107 -2.25 20.46 3.10
C GLY A 107 -0.95 21.21 2.75
N TYR A 108 0.09 21.12 3.59
CA TYR A 108 1.42 21.65 3.29
C TYR A 108 2.36 20.67 2.58
N TRP A 109 1.99 19.40 2.37
CA TRP A 109 2.85 18.45 1.64
C TRP A 109 3.27 18.91 0.24
N PRO A 110 2.43 19.62 -0.55
CA PRO A 110 2.84 20.18 -1.83
C PRO A 110 4.02 21.15 -1.75
N TYR A 111 4.14 21.90 -0.65
CA TYR A 111 5.33 22.72 -0.40
C TYR A 111 6.54 21.83 -0.11
N PHE A 112 6.42 20.93 0.86
CA PHE A 112 7.55 20.11 1.30
C PHE A 112 8.11 19.21 0.19
N LYS A 113 7.26 18.65 -0.69
CA LYS A 113 7.73 17.79 -1.79
C LYS A 113 8.55 18.56 -2.83
N ASN A 114 8.32 19.87 -2.96
CA ASN A 114 9.00 20.76 -3.89
C ASN A 114 10.28 21.39 -3.32
N LEU A 115 10.60 21.15 -2.05
CA LEU A 115 11.88 21.58 -1.47
C LEU A 115 13.07 20.85 -2.15
N PRO A 116 14.29 21.42 -2.07
CA PRO A 116 15.49 20.76 -2.55
C PRO A 116 15.68 19.35 -1.94
N LYS A 117 16.29 18.42 -2.71
CA LYS A 117 16.53 17.04 -2.24
C LYS A 117 17.46 16.98 -1.02
N LYS A 118 18.36 17.94 -0.87
CA LYS A 118 19.23 18.07 0.31
C LYS A 118 18.59 19.06 1.28
N PRO A 119 18.56 18.76 2.59
CA PRO A 119 18.03 19.69 3.57
C PRO A 119 18.87 20.97 3.57
N GLU A 120 18.20 22.11 3.39
CA GLU A 120 18.78 23.43 3.57
C GLU A 120 18.11 24.07 4.79
N TYR A 121 18.92 24.47 5.77
CA TYR A 121 18.43 25.20 6.94
C TYR A 121 18.27 26.68 6.60
N LYS A 122 17.26 26.99 5.78
CA LYS A 122 16.88 28.36 5.47
C LYS A 122 15.59 28.69 6.20
N LEU A 123 15.65 29.66 7.11
CA LEU A 123 14.45 30.23 7.70
C LEU A 123 13.76 31.09 6.62
N THR A 124 12.53 30.72 6.27
CA THR A 124 11.72 31.46 5.30
C THR A 124 10.47 32.00 5.99
N SER A 125 10.15 33.27 5.77
CA SER A 125 8.90 33.89 6.22
C SER A 125 7.86 34.01 5.10
N GLU A 126 8.15 33.43 3.93
CA GLU A 126 7.25 33.44 2.79
C GLU A 126 5.98 32.63 3.07
N LYS A 127 4.86 33.09 2.51
CA LYS A 127 3.60 32.36 2.62
C LYS A 127 3.74 31.04 1.87
N VAL A 128 3.49 29.95 2.57
CA VAL A 128 3.53 28.61 2.02
C VAL A 128 2.19 28.27 1.38
N ASP A 129 2.24 27.66 0.20
CA ASP A 129 1.05 27.16 -0.49
C ASP A 129 0.40 26.03 0.32
N TYR A 130 -0.89 26.21 0.60
CA TYR A 130 -1.74 25.24 1.29
C TYR A 130 -2.78 24.70 0.31
N VAL A 131 -2.86 23.38 0.16
CA VAL A 131 -3.85 22.71 -0.68
C VAL A 131 -4.98 22.17 0.19
N LYS A 132 -6.22 22.56 -0.14
CA LYS A 132 -7.43 22.13 0.58
C LYS A 132 -7.84 20.69 0.28
N ASP A 133 -7.55 20.21 -0.93
CA ASP A 133 -7.99 18.89 -1.41
C ASP A 133 -7.00 17.77 -1.06
N TYR A 134 -6.35 17.88 0.11
CA TYR A 134 -5.31 16.93 0.55
C TYR A 134 -5.85 15.50 0.76
N GLU A 135 -7.16 15.36 0.93
CA GLU A 135 -7.84 14.07 1.16
C GLU A 135 -7.87 13.17 -0.09
N ASN A 136 -7.52 13.73 -1.26
CA ASN A 136 -7.42 13.01 -2.52
C ASN A 136 -6.08 12.30 -2.71
N TYR A 137 -5.14 12.45 -1.78
CA TYR A 137 -3.79 11.89 -1.91
C TYR A 137 -3.72 10.38 -1.62
N PHE A 138 -2.67 9.75 -2.13
CA PHE A 138 -2.31 8.34 -1.93
C PHE A 138 -2.39 7.89 -0.47
N PHE A 139 -1.91 8.71 0.48
CA PHE A 139 -1.98 8.39 1.90
C PHE A 139 -3.41 8.13 2.40
N PHE A 140 -4.39 8.92 1.94
CA PHE A 140 -5.79 8.78 2.36
C PHE A 140 -6.47 7.57 1.72
N TRP A 141 -6.07 7.20 0.51
CA TRP A 141 -6.50 5.94 -0.09
C TRP A 141 -6.00 4.71 0.70
N LEU A 142 -4.75 4.72 1.15
CA LEU A 142 -4.23 3.68 2.05
C LEU A 142 -4.91 3.71 3.43
N LYS A 143 -5.09 4.90 4.01
CA LYS A 143 -5.60 5.08 5.37
C LYS A 143 -7.09 4.71 5.49
N GLU A 144 -7.93 5.18 4.58
CA GLU A 144 -9.39 5.09 4.73
C GLU A 144 -9.99 3.91 3.97
N ASN A 145 -9.38 3.53 2.86
CA ASN A 145 -9.88 2.45 1.98
C ASN A 145 -8.97 1.22 1.99
N LEU A 146 -7.85 1.27 2.72
CA LEU A 146 -6.88 0.17 2.83
C LEU A 146 -6.37 -0.32 1.48
N ALA A 147 -6.38 0.54 0.46
CA ALA A 147 -6.10 0.19 -0.92
C ALA A 147 -7.06 -0.87 -1.54
N LEU A 148 -8.16 -1.22 -0.86
CA LEU A 148 -9.10 -2.27 -1.28
C LEU A 148 -10.28 -1.73 -2.10
N ALA A 149 -10.56 -0.44 -1.99
CA ALA A 149 -11.70 0.21 -2.62
C ALA A 149 -11.30 1.55 -3.28
N PRO A 150 -12.07 2.01 -4.29
CA PRO A 150 -11.79 3.28 -4.95
C PRO A 150 -11.88 4.49 -4.03
N ARG A 151 -11.02 5.48 -4.27
CA ARG A 151 -11.06 6.82 -3.66
C ARG A 151 -10.40 7.82 -4.58
N ALA A 152 -11.03 8.97 -4.83
CA ALA A 152 -10.50 9.98 -5.75
C ALA A 152 -10.10 9.35 -7.10
N GLN A 153 -8.85 9.48 -7.54
CA GLN A 153 -8.36 8.87 -8.78
C GLN A 153 -7.74 7.46 -8.58
N PHE A 154 -7.90 6.87 -7.39
CA PHE A 154 -7.44 5.52 -7.09
C PHE A 154 -8.58 4.52 -7.24
N ALA A 155 -8.31 3.39 -7.91
CA ALA A 155 -9.18 2.22 -7.94
C ALA A 155 -8.90 1.30 -6.74
N ALA A 156 -9.40 0.06 -6.75
CA ALA A 156 -8.81 -0.99 -5.91
C ALA A 156 -7.38 -1.28 -6.42
N ALA A 157 -6.46 -1.57 -5.50
CA ALA A 157 -5.04 -1.60 -5.81
C ALA A 157 -4.67 -2.63 -6.88
N SER A 158 -3.63 -2.30 -7.65
CA SER A 158 -2.97 -3.20 -8.60
C SER A 158 -1.54 -3.54 -8.16
N HIS A 159 -0.89 -2.64 -7.43
CA HIS A 159 0.54 -2.73 -7.09
C HIS A 159 0.83 -2.59 -5.59
N PHE A 160 -0.19 -2.43 -4.76
CA PHE A 160 -0.06 -2.39 -3.30
C PHE A 160 -0.96 -3.43 -2.67
N ARG A 161 -0.41 -4.24 -1.77
CA ARG A 161 -1.15 -5.26 -1.04
C ARG A 161 -0.92 -5.14 0.46
N LEU A 162 -1.95 -5.38 1.25
CA LEU A 162 -1.80 -5.59 2.69
C LEU A 162 -1.09 -6.91 2.95
N VAL A 163 -0.06 -6.87 3.80
CA VAL A 163 0.63 -8.08 4.30
C VAL A 163 0.53 -8.22 5.81
N TYR A 164 0.14 -7.14 6.51
CA TYR A 164 -0.13 -7.16 7.94
C TYR A 164 -1.21 -6.14 8.32
N VAL A 165 -2.03 -6.52 9.29
CA VAL A 165 -2.86 -5.61 10.08
C VAL A 165 -2.71 -5.96 11.56
N GLY A 166 -2.71 -4.94 12.41
CA GLY A 166 -2.81 -5.10 13.86
C GLY A 166 -4.15 -5.73 14.23
N ASN A 167 -4.21 -6.46 15.36
CA ASN A 167 -5.50 -6.89 15.90
C ASN A 167 -6.36 -5.68 16.24
N THR A 168 -7.68 -5.87 16.16
CA THR A 168 -8.62 -4.83 16.55
C THR A 168 -9.80 -5.38 17.32
N GLU A 169 -10.20 -4.67 18.36
CA GLU A 169 -11.48 -4.89 19.04
C GLU A 169 -12.65 -4.24 18.28
N LYS A 170 -12.36 -3.28 17.41
CA LYS A 170 -13.35 -2.54 16.60
C LYS A 170 -13.27 -3.01 15.15
N LYS A 171 -14.36 -3.61 14.65
CA LYS A 171 -14.44 -4.04 13.25
C LYS A 171 -14.01 -2.91 12.31
N HIS A 172 -13.15 -3.24 11.35
CA HIS A 172 -12.68 -2.36 10.28
C HIS A 172 -11.82 -1.15 10.70
N VAL A 173 -11.37 -1.05 11.96
CA VAL A 173 -10.40 -0.03 12.38
C VAL A 173 -9.12 -0.71 12.87
N PHE A 174 -8.09 -0.74 12.03
CA PHE A 174 -6.82 -1.36 12.38
C PHE A 174 -5.85 -0.32 12.96
N PRO A 175 -5.18 -0.59 14.09
CA PRO A 175 -4.23 0.36 14.68
C PRO A 175 -2.96 0.50 13.85
N TYR A 176 -2.56 -0.54 13.11
CA TYR A 176 -1.45 -0.47 12.16
C TYR A 176 -1.72 -1.35 10.95
N ALA A 177 -1.23 -0.91 9.80
CA ALA A 177 -1.24 -1.66 8.55
C ALA A 177 0.14 -1.61 7.89
N LEU A 178 0.56 -2.73 7.31
CA LEU A 178 1.72 -2.80 6.45
C LEU A 178 1.28 -3.17 5.04
N PHE A 179 1.61 -2.29 4.10
CA PHE A 179 1.45 -2.54 2.68
C PHE A 179 2.79 -2.95 2.10
N GLU A 180 2.78 -3.89 1.16
CA GLU A 180 3.91 -4.22 0.30
C GLU A 180 3.63 -3.73 -1.12
N LYS A 181 4.63 -3.07 -1.71
CA LYS A 181 4.65 -2.77 -3.13
C LYS A 181 5.05 -4.01 -3.91
N VAL A 182 4.22 -4.41 -4.86
CA VAL A 182 4.43 -5.59 -5.71
C VAL A 182 4.33 -5.24 -7.18
N LYS A 183 4.91 -6.07 -8.05
CA LYS A 183 4.67 -5.95 -9.49
C LYS A 183 3.22 -6.29 -9.83
N GLY A 184 2.69 -7.34 -9.19
CA GLY A 184 1.34 -7.84 -9.40
C GLY A 184 1.28 -8.81 -10.58
N ALA A 185 0.55 -9.91 -10.43
CA ALA A 185 0.41 -10.91 -11.49
C ALA A 185 -0.46 -10.36 -12.63
N VAL A 186 -0.15 -10.68 -13.87
CA VAL A 186 -0.86 -10.16 -15.06
C VAL A 186 -1.92 -11.15 -15.49
N LEU A 187 -3.19 -10.75 -15.45
CA LEU A 187 -4.32 -11.55 -15.92
C LEU A 187 -4.89 -10.93 -17.20
N ASN A 188 -4.78 -11.67 -18.31
CA ASN A 188 -5.43 -11.32 -19.57
C ASN A 188 -6.79 -12.03 -19.66
N VAL A 189 -7.86 -11.27 -19.93
CA VAL A 189 -9.21 -11.81 -20.12
C VAL A 189 -9.72 -11.44 -21.50
N GLU A 190 -10.23 -12.45 -22.22
CA GLU A 190 -10.93 -12.28 -23.49
C GLU A 190 -12.45 -12.36 -23.29
N ALA A 191 -13.16 -11.38 -23.82
CA ALA A 191 -14.60 -11.22 -23.71
C ALA A 191 -15.14 -10.44 -24.93
N ASP A 192 -16.46 -10.26 -25.00
CA ASP A 192 -17.07 -9.43 -26.03
C ASP A 192 -16.51 -8.01 -25.98
N LYS A 193 -16.35 -7.39 -27.15
CA LYS A 193 -15.78 -6.04 -27.30
C LYS A 193 -16.61 -4.99 -26.57
N ASN A 194 -15.94 -4.02 -25.96
CA ASN A 194 -16.56 -2.93 -25.22
C ASN A 194 -17.52 -3.40 -24.09
N THR A 195 -17.25 -4.56 -23.47
CA THR A 195 -18.01 -5.08 -22.34
C THR A 195 -17.20 -5.03 -21.04
N GLU A 196 -17.89 -4.95 -19.90
CA GLU A 196 -17.24 -4.91 -18.59
C GLU A 196 -16.76 -6.32 -18.19
N VAL A 197 -15.51 -6.42 -17.77
CA VAL A 197 -14.94 -7.57 -17.06
C VAL A 197 -14.73 -7.18 -15.61
N SER A 198 -15.20 -8.00 -14.68
CA SER A 198 -15.01 -7.83 -13.26
C SER A 198 -14.14 -8.94 -12.69
N VAL A 199 -13.14 -8.58 -11.91
CA VAL A 199 -12.27 -9.51 -11.16
C VAL A 199 -12.37 -9.19 -9.68
N SER A 200 -12.56 -10.20 -8.83
CA SER A 200 -12.69 -9.99 -7.40
C SER A 200 -12.08 -11.10 -6.54
N LEU A 201 -11.59 -10.72 -5.36
CA LEU A 201 -11.03 -11.60 -4.35
C LEU A 201 -11.55 -11.19 -2.97
N ASN A 202 -12.03 -12.14 -2.18
CA ASN A 202 -12.28 -11.88 -0.77
C ASN A 202 -10.96 -11.87 0.00
N ILE A 203 -10.81 -10.88 0.87
CA ILE A 203 -9.66 -10.69 1.74
C ILE A 203 -10.15 -10.64 3.16
N TYR A 204 -9.53 -11.41 4.04
CA TYR A 204 -9.85 -11.48 5.45
C TYR A 204 -8.76 -10.77 6.25
N LEU A 205 -9.14 -9.69 6.92
CA LEU A 205 -8.26 -8.86 7.76
C LEU A 205 -8.71 -8.99 9.22
N ASP A 206 -7.91 -9.67 10.04
CA ASP A 206 -8.25 -10.01 11.43
C ASP A 206 -9.63 -10.67 11.56
N GLY A 207 -9.94 -11.60 10.65
CA GLY A 207 -11.22 -12.31 10.58
C GLY A 207 -12.39 -11.51 9.99
N ASN A 208 -12.21 -10.22 9.69
CA ASN A 208 -13.22 -9.42 9.00
C ASN A 208 -13.09 -9.59 7.49
N GLU A 209 -14.20 -9.82 6.80
CA GLU A 209 -14.23 -9.97 5.35
C GLU A 209 -14.26 -8.60 4.64
N PHE A 210 -13.44 -8.49 3.61
CA PHE A 210 -13.35 -7.36 2.69
C PHE A 210 -13.34 -7.90 1.26
N LEU A 211 -13.71 -7.06 0.31
CA LEU A 211 -13.70 -7.39 -1.12
C LEU A 211 -12.70 -6.50 -1.84
N HIS A 212 -11.68 -7.11 -2.44
CA HIS A 212 -10.88 -6.48 -3.48
C HIS A 212 -11.60 -6.73 -4.81
N LYS A 213 -12.05 -5.66 -5.48
CA LYS A 213 -12.78 -5.77 -6.75
C LYS A 213 -12.31 -4.70 -7.71
N THR A 214 -11.93 -5.15 -8.90
CA THR A 214 -11.55 -4.28 -10.02
C THR A 214 -12.42 -4.59 -11.24
N LYS A 215 -12.60 -3.59 -12.09
CA LYS A 215 -13.43 -3.63 -13.28
C LYS A 215 -12.74 -2.88 -14.40
N LEU A 216 -12.70 -3.48 -15.58
CA LEU A 216 -12.20 -2.86 -16.80
C LEU A 216 -13.15 -3.15 -17.95
N THR A 217 -13.23 -2.24 -18.90
CA THR A 217 -13.92 -2.48 -20.18
C THR A 217 -12.94 -3.08 -21.17
N THR A 218 -13.36 -4.11 -21.90
CA THR A 218 -12.55 -4.68 -22.98
C THR A 218 -12.32 -3.67 -24.11
N ASP A 219 -11.16 -3.78 -24.74
CA ASP A 219 -10.80 -2.99 -25.91
C ASP A 219 -11.55 -3.44 -27.20
N GLU A 220 -11.22 -2.81 -28.33
CA GLU A 220 -11.78 -3.11 -29.65
C GLU A 220 -11.45 -4.53 -30.17
N THR A 221 -10.48 -5.20 -29.54
CA THR A 221 -10.11 -6.60 -29.80
C THR A 221 -10.84 -7.59 -28.88
N GLY A 222 -11.53 -7.10 -27.85
CA GLY A 222 -12.21 -7.92 -26.86
C GLY A 222 -11.32 -8.31 -25.68
N ARG A 223 -10.22 -7.58 -25.43
CA ARG A 223 -9.25 -7.92 -24.38
C ARG A 223 -9.30 -6.92 -23.23
N ALA A 224 -9.17 -7.41 -22.00
CA ALA A 224 -8.94 -6.63 -20.79
C ALA A 224 -7.75 -7.20 -20.01
N THR A 225 -6.83 -6.34 -19.57
CA THR A 225 -5.62 -6.73 -18.82
C THR A 225 -5.71 -6.21 -17.40
N PHE A 226 -5.65 -7.12 -16.43
CA PHE A 226 -5.65 -6.81 -15.01
C PHE A 226 -4.29 -7.08 -14.39
N VAL A 227 -3.96 -6.31 -13.36
CA VAL A 227 -2.80 -6.59 -12.49
C VAL A 227 -3.32 -6.93 -11.10
N LEU A 228 -2.96 -8.12 -10.61
CA LEU A 228 -3.50 -8.72 -9.40
C LEU A 228 -2.45 -8.65 -8.27
N PRO A 229 -2.69 -7.87 -7.20
CA PRO A 229 -1.67 -7.65 -6.18
C PRO A 229 -1.59 -8.76 -5.13
N TYR A 230 -2.53 -9.70 -5.06
CA TYR A 230 -2.54 -10.75 -4.04
C TYR A 230 -2.32 -12.14 -4.64
N ALA A 231 -1.59 -12.97 -3.90
CA ALA A 231 -1.57 -14.40 -4.13
C ALA A 231 -2.73 -15.05 -3.34
N ASN A 232 -3.21 -16.20 -3.81
CA ASN A 232 -4.24 -16.99 -3.14
C ASN A 232 -3.65 -17.83 -1.99
N ALA A 233 -3.13 -17.15 -0.97
CA ALA A 233 -2.42 -17.79 0.13
C ALA A 233 -2.59 -17.04 1.45
N HIS A 234 -2.13 -17.67 2.54
CA HIS A 234 -1.94 -16.99 3.81
C HIS A 234 -0.69 -16.12 3.75
N MET A 235 -0.84 -14.80 3.81
CA MET A 235 0.27 -13.84 3.66
C MET A 235 1.07 -13.61 4.96
N GLY A 236 0.79 -14.40 6.00
CA GLY A 236 1.32 -14.19 7.34
C GLY A 236 0.48 -13.18 8.14
N GLY A 237 0.73 -13.12 9.45
CA GLY A 237 -0.01 -12.20 10.34
C GLY A 237 -1.52 -12.49 10.34
N ARG A 238 -2.31 -11.46 10.06
CA ARG A 238 -3.79 -11.47 10.11
C ARG A 238 -4.44 -11.21 8.75
N VAL A 239 -3.69 -11.43 7.66
CA VAL A 239 -4.17 -11.23 6.29
C VAL A 239 -4.29 -12.59 5.60
N LYS A 240 -5.49 -12.90 5.12
CA LYS A 240 -5.78 -14.11 4.34
C LYS A 240 -6.57 -13.74 3.10
N THR A 241 -6.48 -14.54 2.07
CA THR A 241 -7.29 -14.39 0.86
C THR A 241 -8.09 -15.65 0.59
N ASP A 242 -9.14 -15.52 -0.21
CA ASP A 242 -9.78 -16.68 -0.84
C ASP A 242 -8.77 -17.51 -1.66
N SER A 243 -9.11 -18.78 -1.89
CA SER A 243 -8.31 -19.72 -2.68
C SER A 243 -8.32 -19.43 -4.19
N ILE A 244 -9.25 -18.59 -4.67
CA ILE A 244 -9.38 -18.20 -6.07
C ILE A 244 -9.76 -16.73 -6.20
N TYR A 245 -9.30 -16.10 -7.27
CA TYR A 245 -9.97 -14.93 -7.84
C TYR A 245 -11.22 -15.38 -8.62
N LYS A 246 -12.29 -14.62 -8.51
CA LYS A 246 -13.54 -14.80 -9.25
C LYS A 246 -13.59 -13.81 -10.40
N ILE A 247 -13.85 -14.28 -11.61
CA ILE A 247 -13.91 -13.49 -12.83
C ILE A 247 -15.33 -13.58 -13.39
N SER A 248 -15.89 -12.45 -13.82
CA SER A 248 -17.17 -12.36 -14.52
C SER A 248 -17.00 -11.49 -15.76
N CYS A 249 -17.38 -12.00 -16.92
CA CYS A 249 -17.33 -11.30 -18.20
C CYS A 249 -18.56 -11.63 -19.07
N THR A 250 -18.66 -10.98 -20.22
CA THR A 250 -19.69 -11.30 -21.24
C THR A 250 -19.02 -11.96 -22.45
N GLN A 251 -19.49 -13.13 -22.86
CA GLN A 251 -19.05 -13.81 -24.08
C GLN A 251 -20.29 -14.24 -24.87
N ASN A 252 -20.31 -13.90 -26.16
CA ASN A 252 -21.45 -14.16 -27.05
C ASN A 252 -22.79 -13.64 -26.49
N GLY A 253 -22.78 -12.48 -25.84
CA GLY A 253 -23.94 -11.87 -25.20
C GLY A 253 -24.41 -12.54 -23.89
N LEU A 254 -23.68 -13.54 -23.40
CA LEU A 254 -24.00 -14.28 -22.17
C LEU A 254 -22.97 -13.99 -21.07
N THR A 255 -23.43 -13.92 -19.82
CA THR A 255 -22.53 -13.81 -18.67
C THR A 255 -21.79 -15.12 -18.45
N VAL A 256 -20.46 -15.07 -18.52
CA VAL A 256 -19.55 -16.20 -18.25
C VAL A 256 -18.79 -15.92 -16.96
N ARG A 257 -18.55 -16.99 -16.19
CA ARG A 257 -17.74 -16.94 -14.97
C ARG A 257 -16.50 -17.81 -15.14
N ALA A 258 -15.39 -17.30 -14.65
CA ALA A 258 -14.10 -17.99 -14.63
C ALA A 258 -13.43 -17.78 -13.26
N LYS A 259 -12.34 -18.50 -13.03
CA LYS A 259 -11.52 -18.39 -11.84
C LYS A 259 -10.04 -18.41 -12.20
N VAL A 260 -9.20 -17.86 -11.34
CA VAL A 260 -7.75 -18.00 -11.47
C VAL A 260 -7.12 -18.16 -10.10
N VAL A 261 -6.09 -19.01 -10.01
CA VAL A 261 -5.24 -19.17 -8.84
C VAL A 261 -3.92 -18.45 -9.10
N VAL A 262 -3.60 -17.49 -8.26
CA VAL A 262 -2.38 -16.69 -8.32
C VAL A 262 -1.43 -17.14 -7.21
N LYS A 263 -0.19 -17.45 -7.55
CA LYS A 263 0.85 -17.84 -6.59
C LYS A 263 1.72 -16.63 -6.24
N GLU A 264 2.40 -16.73 -5.11
CA GLU A 264 3.28 -15.67 -4.61
C GLU A 264 4.38 -15.26 -5.62
N PRO A 265 5.08 -16.19 -6.32
CA PRO A 265 6.04 -15.80 -7.34
C PRO A 265 5.43 -15.02 -8.52
N ASP A 266 4.16 -15.27 -8.85
CA ASP A 266 3.48 -14.58 -9.95
C ASP A 266 3.31 -13.10 -9.61
N VAL A 267 2.93 -12.80 -8.37
CA VAL A 267 2.77 -11.44 -7.85
C VAL A 267 4.10 -10.70 -7.73
N ILE A 268 5.12 -11.35 -7.16
CA ILE A 268 6.41 -10.72 -6.92
C ILE A 268 7.14 -10.43 -8.24
N ASN A 269 7.09 -11.37 -9.18
CA ASN A 269 7.83 -11.26 -10.44
C ASN A 269 7.02 -10.60 -11.57
N GLY A 270 5.71 -10.46 -11.41
CA GLY A 270 4.81 -9.90 -12.42
C GLY A 270 4.56 -10.87 -13.57
N LEU A 271 4.32 -12.14 -13.24
CA LEU A 271 4.11 -13.19 -14.24
C LEU A 271 2.66 -13.22 -14.72
N GLU A 272 2.47 -13.70 -15.94
CA GLU A 272 1.15 -13.94 -16.50
C GLU A 272 0.48 -15.15 -15.83
N VAL A 273 -0.84 -15.04 -15.62
CA VAL A 273 -1.70 -16.11 -15.10
C VAL A 273 -2.90 -16.31 -16.02
N GLU A 274 -3.32 -17.56 -16.19
CA GLU A 274 -4.39 -17.93 -17.10
C GLU A 274 -5.70 -18.21 -16.34
N PRO A 275 -6.85 -17.69 -16.82
CA PRO A 275 -8.14 -18.02 -16.25
C PRO A 275 -8.61 -19.42 -16.67
N GLU A 276 -9.25 -20.12 -15.74
CA GLU A 276 -9.92 -21.39 -15.98
C GLU A 276 -11.44 -21.22 -15.85
N PRO A 277 -12.27 -21.97 -16.61
CA PRO A 277 -13.72 -21.98 -16.41
C PRO A 277 -14.10 -22.29 -14.94
N ALA A 278 -15.11 -21.57 -14.43
CA ALA A 278 -15.53 -21.66 -13.03
C ALA A 278 -16.16 -23.02 -12.69
#